data_AF-A0A357KKW1-F1
#
_entry.id   AF-A0A357KKW1-F1
#
_cell.length_a   1.000
_cell.length_b   1.000
_cell.length_c   1.000
_cell.angle_alpha   90.00
_cell.angle_beta   90.00
_cell.angle_gamma   90.00
#
_symmetry.space_group_name_H-M   'P 1'
#
loop_
_entity.id
_entity.type
_entity.pdbx_description
1 polymer ?
#
loop_
_entity_poly.entity_id
_entity_poly.type
_entity_poly.pdbx_seq_one_letter_code
_entity_poly.pdbx_strand_id
1 'polypeptide(L)' 'MSSFTLGGCVLEDIEVAETPPNAKNLLGLSVLRKAAPFTFSLEPAELQLSNCNPAATYVKAQDEGNSHQTSGLSSLY' A
#
# COMPACT_ATOMS: atom_id res chain seq x y z
N MET A 1 0.65 -14.34 11.83
CA MET A 1 -0.17 -14.26 10.61
C MET A 1 0.50 -13.26 9.68
N SER A 2 0.72 -13.63 8.43
CA SER A 2 1.35 -12.75 7.44
C SER A 2 0.26 -11.92 6.75
N SER A 3 0.53 -10.63 6.49
CA SER A 3 -0.38 -9.76 5.76
C SER A 3 0.35 -9.00 4.65
N PHE A 4 -0.36 -8.71 3.56
CA PHE A 4 0.16 -7.95 2.42
C PHE A 4 -0.81 -6.86 2.01
N THR A 5 -0.29 -5.65 1.77
CA THR A 5 -1.09 -4.48 1.40
C THR A 5 -0.95 -4.17 -0.08
N LEU A 6 -2.06 -4.21 -0.82
CA LEU A 6 -2.13 -3.97 -2.25
C LEU A 6 -3.16 -2.88 -2.57
N GLY A 7 -2.72 -1.70 -2.99
CA GLY A 7 -3.64 -0.61 -3.38
C GLY A 7 -4.62 -0.18 -2.27
N GLY A 8 -4.21 -0.29 -1.00
CA GLY A 8 -5.09 -0.03 0.17
C GLY A 8 -5.83 -1.26 0.68
N CYS A 9 -5.67 -2.40 0.01
CA CYS A 9 -6.27 -3.67 0.40
C CYS A 9 -5.37 -4.49 1.30
N VAL A 10 -5.87 -4.95 2.45
CA VAL A 10 -5.11 -5.89 3.28
C VAL A 10 -5.57 -7.31 3.06
N LEU A 11 -4.62 -8.14 2.65
CA LEU A 11 -4.78 -9.57 2.46
C LEU A 11 -4.03 -10.27 3.59
N GLU A 12 -4.80 -10.85 4.51
CA GLU A 12 -4.29 -11.62 5.65
C GLU A 12 -4.09 -13.08 5.25
N ASP A 13 -3.38 -13.87 6.05
CA ASP A 13 -3.15 -15.31 5.85
C ASP A 13 -2.72 -15.66 4.42
N ILE A 14 -1.65 -14.99 3.98
CA ILE A 14 -1.03 -15.22 2.66
C ILE A 14 0.24 -16.06 2.79
N GLU A 15 0.47 -16.89 1.77
CA GLU A 15 1.72 -17.64 1.62
C GLU A 15 2.79 -16.72 1.04
N VAL A 16 3.91 -16.59 1.73
CA VAL A 16 5.05 -15.77 1.30
C VAL A 16 6.22 -16.71 1.02
N ALA A 17 6.80 -16.61 -0.16
CA ALA A 17 8.05 -17.29 -0.49
C ALA A 17 9.24 -16.44 -0.03
N GLU A 18 10.30 -17.08 0.47
CA GLU A 18 11.57 -16.39 0.72
C GLU A 18 12.20 -16.02 -0.64
N THR A 19 12.05 -14.76 -1.02
CA THR A 19 12.61 -14.23 -2.25
C THR A 19 14.05 -13.76 -2.04
N PRO A 20 14.96 -13.99 -3.01
CA PRO A 20 16.32 -13.46 -2.95
C PRO A 20 16.35 -11.93 -2.81
N PRO A 21 17.43 -11.35 -2.25
CA PRO A 21 17.62 -9.91 -2.26
C PRO A 21 17.63 -9.39 -3.71
N ASN A 22 16.87 -8.32 -3.96
CA ASN A 22 16.66 -7.69 -5.27
C ASN A 22 15.75 -8.44 -6.26
N ALA A 23 15.02 -9.46 -5.82
CA ALA A 23 13.97 -10.06 -6.65
C ALA A 23 12.82 -9.07 -6.89
N LYS A 24 12.18 -9.16 -8.06
CA LYS A 24 10.90 -8.46 -8.29
C LYS A 24 9.85 -9.09 -7.37
N ASN A 25 9.02 -8.27 -6.74
CA ASN A 25 7.87 -8.75 -5.99
C ASN A 25 6.92 -9.47 -6.95
N LEU A 26 6.72 -10.77 -6.74
CA LEU A 26 5.72 -11.55 -7.47
C LEU A 26 4.44 -11.65 -6.65
N LEU A 27 3.33 -11.27 -7.27
CA LEU A 27 2.00 -11.45 -6.70
C LEU A 27 1.34 -12.67 -7.33
N GLY A 28 1.16 -13.73 -6.54
CA GLY A 28 0.52 -14.95 -6.99
C GLY A 28 -1.01 -14.80 -7.16
N LEU A 29 -1.58 -15.55 -8.10
CA LEU A 29 -3.04 -15.63 -8.27
C LEU A 29 -3.76 -16.25 -7.06
N SER A 30 -3.08 -17.06 -6.24
CA SER A 30 -3.62 -17.58 -4.98
C SER A 30 -3.97 -16.44 -4.02
N VAL A 31 -3.12 -15.41 -3.94
CA VAL A 31 -3.34 -14.22 -3.13
C VAL A 31 -4.46 -13.36 -3.71
N LEU A 32 -4.45 -13.10 -5.03
CA LEU A 32 -5.49 -12.32 -5.70
C LEU A 32 -6.89 -12.93 -5.62
N ARG A 33 -6.99 -14.26 -5.51
CA ARG A 33 -8.26 -14.96 -5.30
C ARG A 33 -8.98 -14.50 -4.03
N LYS A 34 -8.25 -14.07 -3.00
CA LYS A 34 -8.84 -13.59 -1.75
C LYS A 34 -9.51 -12.22 -1.91
N ALA A 35 -9.10 -11.45 -2.91
CA ALA A 35 -9.70 -10.18 -3.31
C ALA A 35 -10.70 -10.33 -4.47
N ALA A 36 -10.98 -11.57 -4.90
CA ALA A 36 -11.81 -11.83 -6.07
C ALA A 36 -13.26 -11.36 -5.83
N PRO A 37 -13.96 -10.93 -6.89
CA PRO A 37 -13.48 -10.83 -8.28
C PRO A 37 -12.44 -9.72 -8.49
N PHE A 38 -11.56 -9.89 -9.48
CA PHE A 38 -10.55 -8.90 -9.85
C PHE A 38 -10.40 -8.78 -11.37
N THR A 39 -10.00 -7.60 -11.83
CA THR A 39 -9.69 -7.31 -13.23
C THR A 39 -8.29 -6.74 -13.31
N PHE A 40 -7.48 -7.27 -14.22
CA PHE A 40 -6.17 -6.73 -14.53
C PHE A 40 -6.14 -6.26 -15.97
N SER A 41 -5.75 -5.00 -16.17
CA SER A 41 -5.54 -4.38 -17.48
C SER A 41 -4.04 -4.12 -17.65
N LEU A 42 -3.54 -4.42 -18.85
CA LEU A 42 -2.16 -4.15 -19.22
C LEU A 42 -1.99 -2.73 -19.77
N GLU A 43 -3.02 -2.19 -20.42
CA GLU A 43 -2.98 -0.87 -21.04
C GLU A 43 -4.34 -0.17 -20.91
N PRO A 44 -4.50 0.76 -19.96
CA PRO A 44 -3.53 1.17 -18.94
C PRO A 44 -3.24 0.04 -17.94
N ALA A 45 -2.05 0.09 -17.32
CA ALA A 45 -1.68 -0.83 -16.25
C ALA A 45 -2.53 -0.56 -15.01
N GLU A 46 -3.56 -1.39 -14.81
CA GLU A 46 -4.54 -1.21 -13.74
C GLU A 46 -4.93 -2.56 -13.13
N LEU A 47 -5.12 -2.58 -11.82
CA LEU A 47 -5.63 -3.73 -11.10
C LEU A 47 -6.84 -3.31 -10.26
N GLN A 48 -8.01 -3.80 -10.62
CA GLN A 48 -9.25 -3.60 -9.87
C GLN A 48 -9.53 -4.80 -8.99
N LEU A 49 -9.85 -4.56 -7.72
CA LEU A 49 -10.16 -5.56 -6.71
C LEU A 49 -11.57 -5.30 -6.18
N SER A 50 -12.45 -6.31 -6.14
CA SER A 50 -13.85 -6.11 -5.72
C SER A 50 -14.07 -6.33 -4.24
N ASN A 51 -13.52 -7.41 -3.68
CA ASN A 51 -13.77 -7.78 -2.27
C ASN A 51 -12.60 -7.37 -1.39
N CYS A 52 -12.33 -6.07 -1.42
CA CYS A 52 -11.27 -5.52 -0.62
C CYS A 52 -11.78 -5.03 0.73
N ASN A 53 -11.24 -5.54 1.83
CA ASN A 53 -11.39 -4.90 3.13
C ASN A 53 -10.29 -3.83 3.25
N PRO A 54 -10.62 -2.53 3.11
CA PRO A 54 -9.62 -1.50 3.25
C PRO A 54 -9.09 -1.58 4.68
N ALA A 55 -7.79 -1.86 4.84
CA ALA A 55 -7.19 -1.58 6.12
C ALA A 55 -7.38 -0.10 6.38
N ALA A 56 -7.91 0.21 7.56
CA ALA A 56 -8.15 1.57 8.00
C ALA A 56 -6.94 2.45 7.62
N THR A 57 -7.16 3.30 6.61
CA THR A 57 -6.30 4.41 6.18
C THR A 57 -4.87 4.08 5.72
N TYR A 58 -4.66 4.04 4.41
CA TYR A 58 -3.34 4.31 3.82
C TYR A 58 -3.24 5.81 3.49
N VAL A 59 -2.54 6.58 4.32
CA VAL A 59 -2.22 7.99 4.04
C VAL A 59 -1.12 8.04 2.97
N LYS A 60 -1.47 8.47 1.76
CA LYS A 60 -0.51 8.98 0.77
C LYS A 60 -0.29 10.47 1.03
N ALA A 61 0.88 10.84 1.56
CA ALA A 61 1.50 12.16 1.35
C ALA A 61 2.98 12.10 1.77
N GLN A 62 3.86 11.68 0.85
CA GLN A 62 5.29 11.97 0.92
C GLN A 62 5.55 13.15 -0.01
N ASP A 63 5.50 14.35 0.55
CA ASP A 63 6.23 15.53 0.09
C ASP A 63 7.16 15.92 1.26
N GLU A 64 8.40 15.46 1.22
CA GLU A 64 9.43 15.82 2.19
C GLU A 64 10.10 17.13 1.76
N GLY A 65 9.39 18.24 1.94
CA GLY A 65 9.95 19.59 2.03
C GLY A 65 10.14 19.97 3.51
N ASN A 66 11.38 19.87 3.98
CA ASN A 66 11.86 20.03 5.35
C ASN A 66 11.17 21.11 6.23
N SER A 67 10.81 20.69 7.44
CA SER A 67 10.29 21.48 8.56
C SER A 67 11.38 22.32 9.23
N HIS A 68 11.08 23.58 9.56
CA HIS A 68 11.70 24.25 10.70
C HIS A 68 10.61 24.94 11.54
N GLN A 69 10.18 24.22 12.57
CA GLN A 69 9.36 24.70 13.67
C GLN A 69 10.25 25.45 14.68
N THR A 70 10.03 26.75 14.88
CA THR A 70 10.31 27.38 16.19
C THR A 70 9.25 28.43 16.53
N SER A 71 8.39 28.01 17.46
CA SER A 71 7.64 28.72 18.50
C SER A 71 7.64 30.25 18.51
N GLY A 72 6.44 30.80 18.65
CA GLY A 72 6.22 32.22 18.83
C GLY A 72 6.84 32.80 20.10
N LEU A 73 7.21 34.07 19.99
CA LEU A 73 7.18 35.04 21.08
C LEU A 73 6.62 36.33 20.50
N SER A 74 5.45 36.71 21.00
CA SER A 74 4.95 38.09 20.89
C SER A 74 5.88 38.98 21.71
N SER A 75 6.50 39.98 21.08
CA SER A 75 7.02 41.17 21.77
C SER A 75 7.24 42.34 20.80
N LEU A 76 6.30 43.28 20.85
CA LEU A 76 6.50 44.73 20.87
C LEU A 76 7.36 45.38 19.76
N TYR A 77 6.70 45.80 18.68
CA TYR A 77 6.66 47.21 18.27
C TYR A 77 5.42 47.48 17.39
#